data_AF-A0AA49JAJ7-F1
#
_entry.id   AF-A0AA49JAJ7-F1
#
_cell.length_a   1.000
_cell.length_b   1.000
_cell.length_c   1.000
_cell.angle_alpha   90.00
_cell.angle_beta   90.00
_cell.angle_gamma   90.00
#
_symmetry.space_group_name_H-M   'P 1'
#
loop_
_entity.id
_entity.type
_entity.pdbx_description
1 polymer ?
#
loop_
_entity_poly.entity_id
_entity_poly.type
_entity_poly.pdbx_seq_one_letter_code
_entity_poly.pdbx_strand_id
1 'polypeptide(L)'
;MLKSRIILLVVAITLVVVIFTLPKVVVDNENESIESGTQTSEENTAETLDSSPSSSEPLTDSHSGTIPAEFRNTISRLRNSYLKAESQENSVIFADSLAAIFTDLNRFDSAAKYIELSRQDNEVIGNAYYEAFSFAADVDKANRLALKTREYLQKVLEESPDNNSAKIKIAMTYVSSDNPMRGISMLLEVIEEEPNNEEALFNLGILSVQSGQYDKAIDRFETLLSQNPDNMQAKFYMALSLMNSGQKAKAKELFTEIKNTSNDEQLLAAVESYLNGL
;
A
#
# COMPACT_ATOMS: atom_id res chain seq x y z
N MET A 1 25.99 29.61 -42.70
CA MET A 1 25.41 29.54 -41.34
C MET A 1 24.03 30.22 -41.23
N LEU A 2 23.75 31.33 -41.91
CA LEU A 2 22.44 32.03 -41.82
C LEU A 2 21.24 31.18 -42.29
N LYS A 3 21.38 30.43 -43.40
CA LYS A 3 20.29 29.62 -43.97
C LYS A 3 19.81 28.49 -43.05
N SER A 4 20.72 27.86 -42.30
CA SER A 4 20.38 26.79 -41.35
C SER A 4 19.62 27.34 -40.14
N ARG A 5 19.96 28.55 -39.66
CA ARG A 5 19.22 29.21 -38.57
C ARG A 5 17.80 29.62 -38.98
N ILE A 6 17.62 30.06 -40.23
CA ILE A 6 16.30 30.41 -40.77
C ILE A 6 15.41 29.17 -40.87
N ILE A 7 15.95 28.04 -41.32
CA ILE A 7 15.20 26.76 -41.40
C ILE A 7 14.74 26.32 -40.01
N LEU A 8 15.62 26.39 -39.01
CA LEU A 8 15.30 25.99 -37.63
C LEU A 8 14.20 26.88 -37.02
N LEU A 9 14.24 28.18 -37.31
CA LEU A 9 13.25 29.15 -36.84
C LEU A 9 11.89 28.92 -37.52
N VAL A 10 11.88 28.61 -38.82
CA VAL A 10 10.65 28.25 -39.54
C VAL A 10 10.06 26.96 -38.97
N VAL A 11 10.87 25.91 -38.75
CA VAL A 11 10.39 24.65 -38.17
C VAL A 11 9.79 24.85 -36.77
N ALA A 12 10.42 25.67 -35.93
CA ALA A 12 9.92 25.99 -34.60
C ALA A 12 8.55 26.70 -34.64
N ILE A 13 8.38 27.67 -35.54
CA ILE A 13 7.10 28.37 -35.73
C ILE A 13 6.02 27.39 -36.21
N THR A 14 6.34 26.52 -37.17
CA THR A 14 5.38 25.53 -37.68
C THR A 14 4.93 24.57 -36.57
N LEU A 15 5.83 24.15 -35.70
CA LEU A 15 5.52 23.26 -34.57
C LEU A 15 4.55 23.91 -33.56
N VAL A 16 4.75 25.19 -33.25
CA VAL A 16 3.86 25.95 -32.36
C VAL A 16 2.46 26.09 -32.96
N VAL A 17 2.37 26.37 -34.27
CA VAL A 17 1.08 26.46 -34.97
C VAL A 17 0.35 25.11 -34.99
N VAL A 18 1.07 24.01 -35.19
CA VAL A 18 0.49 22.66 -35.13
C VAL A 18 -0.07 22.37 -33.73
N ILE A 19 0.69 22.66 -32.66
CA ILE A 19 0.22 22.45 -31.28
C ILE A 19 -1.05 23.26 -30.97
N PHE A 20 -1.15 24.49 -31.47
CA PHE A 20 -2.33 25.34 -31.27
C PHE A 20 -3.54 25.00 -32.14
N THR A 21 -3.35 24.22 -33.20
CA THR A 21 -4.43 23.79 -34.11
C THR A 21 -4.93 22.38 -33.83
N LEU A 22 -4.30 21.66 -32.90
CA LEU A 22 -4.83 20.39 -32.40
C LEU A 22 -6.17 20.64 -31.70
N PRO A 23 -7.20 19.83 -32.00
CA PRO A 23 -8.50 19.94 -31.35
C PRO A 23 -8.34 19.69 -29.85
N LYS A 24 -8.84 20.63 -29.03
CA LYS A 24 -8.87 20.47 -27.58
C LYS A 24 -9.90 19.40 -27.24
N VAL A 25 -9.46 18.29 -26.66
CA VAL A 25 -10.35 17.34 -26.02
C VAL A 25 -10.84 18.00 -24.73
N VAL A 26 -12.10 18.44 -24.73
CA VAL A 26 -12.79 18.96 -23.56
C VAL A 26 -13.30 17.75 -22.79
N VAL A 27 -12.91 17.63 -21.52
CA VAL A 27 -13.52 16.66 -20.60
C VAL A 27 -14.77 17.34 -20.05
N ASP A 28 -15.92 17.02 -20.62
CA ASP A 28 -17.21 17.56 -20.16
C ASP A 28 -17.60 16.87 -18.86
N ASN A 29 -17.77 17.69 -17.83
CA ASN A 29 -18.28 17.34 -16.52
C ASN A 29 -19.65 18.01 -16.42
N GLU A 30 -20.73 17.30 -16.75
CA GLU A 30 -22.08 17.85 -16.66
C GLU A 30 -23.00 17.01 -15.79
N ASN A 31 -23.65 17.74 -14.89
CA ASN A 31 -24.74 17.36 -14.01
C ASN A 31 -26.06 17.82 -14.67
N GLU A 32 -27.14 17.08 -14.41
CA GLU A 32 -28.58 17.43 -14.54
C GLU A 32 -29.45 16.86 -15.70
N SER A 33 -30.36 15.96 -15.26
CA SER A 33 -31.81 15.85 -15.52
C SER A 33 -32.41 15.51 -16.91
N ILE A 34 -32.93 14.27 -17.00
CA ILE A 34 -34.28 13.80 -17.41
C ILE A 34 -35.00 14.55 -18.56
N GLU A 35 -35.24 13.91 -19.73
CA GLU A 35 -36.47 13.13 -20.02
C GLU A 35 -36.49 12.48 -21.43
N SER A 36 -36.97 11.22 -21.47
CA SER A 36 -37.63 10.49 -22.56
C SER A 36 -36.85 9.98 -23.80
N GLY A 37 -36.77 8.64 -23.90
CA GLY A 37 -37.08 7.96 -25.17
C GLY A 37 -36.07 6.93 -25.70
N THR A 38 -36.32 5.65 -25.36
CA THR A 38 -36.02 4.43 -26.15
C THR A 38 -34.71 3.68 -25.87
N GLN A 39 -34.79 2.82 -24.85
CA GLN A 39 -34.35 1.42 -24.78
C GLN A 39 -33.14 0.98 -25.62
N THR A 40 -31.99 0.89 -24.95
CA THR A 40 -31.09 -0.27 -25.03
C THR A 40 -30.71 -0.65 -23.60
N SER A 41 -31.21 -1.80 -23.16
CA SER A 41 -30.97 -2.39 -21.85
C SER A 41 -29.54 -2.94 -21.78
N GLU A 42 -28.66 -2.20 -21.11
CA GLU A 42 -27.45 -2.77 -20.49
C GLU A 42 -27.70 -2.87 -18.99
N GLU A 43 -27.58 -4.09 -18.51
CA GLU A 43 -27.93 -4.59 -17.20
C GLU A 43 -26.89 -4.08 -16.18
N ASN A 44 -27.26 -3.03 -15.45
CA ASN A 44 -26.47 -2.49 -14.35
C ASN A 44 -26.84 -3.28 -13.07
N THR A 45 -26.12 -4.36 -12.78
CA THR A 45 -26.19 -5.03 -11.48
C THR A 45 -25.49 -4.18 -10.43
N ALA A 46 -26.24 -3.25 -9.84
CA ALA A 46 -25.96 -2.75 -8.51
C ALA A 46 -26.10 -3.94 -7.54
N GLU A 47 -24.98 -4.54 -7.16
CA GLU A 47 -24.94 -5.42 -5.99
C GLU A 47 -25.24 -4.57 -4.76
N THR A 48 -26.51 -4.59 -4.36
CA THR A 48 -26.90 -4.33 -2.98
C THR A 48 -26.11 -5.31 -2.11
N LEU A 49 -25.15 -4.80 -1.34
CA LEU A 49 -24.52 -5.50 -0.24
C LEU A 49 -25.59 -5.78 0.82
N ASP A 50 -26.34 -6.86 0.62
CA ASP A 50 -27.15 -7.49 1.65
C ASP A 50 -26.20 -8.12 2.66
N SER A 51 -26.04 -7.46 3.79
CA SER A 51 -25.29 -7.93 4.95
C SER A 51 -26.08 -9.02 5.70
N SER A 52 -26.34 -10.12 5.01
CA SER A 52 -26.89 -11.35 5.57
C SER A 52 -26.07 -12.53 5.01
N PRO A 53 -25.50 -13.41 5.83
CA PRO A 53 -24.70 -14.52 5.32
C PRO A 53 -25.60 -15.49 4.56
N SER A 54 -25.52 -15.46 3.23
CA SER A 54 -26.12 -16.47 2.36
C SER A 54 -25.50 -17.83 2.68
N SER A 55 -26.32 -18.76 3.16
CA SER A 55 -25.95 -20.07 3.68
C SER A 55 -25.52 -21.08 2.61
N SER A 56 -25.10 -20.65 1.41
CA SER A 56 -24.82 -21.55 0.28
C SER A 56 -23.40 -21.50 -0.29
N GLU A 57 -22.54 -20.55 0.11
CA GLU A 57 -21.13 -20.59 -0.29
C GLU A 57 -20.29 -21.40 0.73
N PRO A 58 -19.43 -22.33 0.28
CA PRO A 58 -18.51 -23.00 1.19
C PRO A 58 -17.56 -21.98 1.81
N LEU A 59 -17.46 -21.98 3.15
CA LEU A 59 -16.50 -21.15 3.88
C LEU A 59 -15.07 -21.59 3.52
N THR A 60 -14.51 -20.98 2.48
CA THR A 60 -13.19 -21.27 1.93
C THR A 60 -12.13 -20.34 2.52
N ASP A 61 -10.90 -20.84 2.56
CA ASP A 61 -9.74 -20.03 2.88
C ASP A 61 -9.38 -19.08 1.75
N SER A 62 -8.80 -17.93 2.11
CA SER A 62 -8.24 -16.98 1.15
C SER A 62 -6.81 -17.33 0.75
N HIS A 63 -6.11 -18.13 1.58
CA HIS A 63 -4.69 -18.42 1.41
C HIS A 63 -4.40 -19.47 0.34
N SER A 64 -3.19 -19.37 -0.21
CA SER A 64 -2.57 -20.43 -1.00
C SER A 64 -1.66 -21.31 -0.12
N GLY A 65 -1.49 -22.57 -0.53
CA GLY A 65 -0.60 -23.51 0.16
C GLY A 65 -1.32 -24.41 1.16
N THR A 66 -0.60 -25.40 1.68
CA THR A 66 -1.18 -26.39 2.58
C THR A 66 -1.17 -25.91 4.03
N ILE A 67 -2.18 -26.33 4.78
CA ILE A 67 -2.24 -26.17 6.23
C ILE A 67 -1.49 -27.32 6.91
N PRO A 68 -0.65 -27.06 7.94
CA PRO A 68 0.03 -28.11 8.67
C PRO A 68 -0.98 -29.09 9.29
N ALA A 69 -0.65 -30.38 9.29
CA ALA A 69 -1.59 -31.45 9.57
C ALA A 69 -2.27 -31.32 10.95
N GLU A 70 -1.53 -30.86 11.95
CA GLU A 70 -2.00 -30.64 13.32
C GLU A 70 -3.14 -29.62 13.43
N PHE A 71 -3.22 -28.63 12.52
CA PHE A 71 -4.26 -27.59 12.56
C PHE A 71 -5.53 -27.97 11.76
N ARG A 72 -5.44 -28.91 10.80
CA ARG A 72 -6.53 -29.20 9.86
C ARG A 72 -7.84 -29.61 10.55
N ASN A 73 -7.75 -30.49 11.55
CA ASN A 73 -8.92 -30.95 12.28
C ASN A 73 -9.54 -29.84 13.13
N THR A 74 -8.69 -29.00 13.74
CA THR A 74 -9.15 -27.87 14.56
C THR A 74 -9.82 -26.80 13.71
N ILE A 75 -9.21 -26.41 12.59
CA ILE A 75 -9.79 -25.48 11.63
C ILE A 75 -11.12 -26.02 11.11
N SER A 76 -11.18 -27.30 10.69
CA SER A 76 -12.41 -27.91 10.18
C SER A 76 -13.54 -27.90 11.21
N ARG A 77 -13.22 -28.18 12.48
CA ARG A 77 -14.19 -28.13 13.59
C ARG A 77 -14.69 -26.71 13.83
N LEU A 78 -13.78 -25.74 13.90
CA LEU A 78 -14.12 -24.34 14.13
C LEU A 78 -14.99 -23.78 13.00
N ARG A 79 -14.70 -24.11 11.73
CA ARG A 79 -15.57 -23.75 10.60
C ARG A 79 -16.96 -24.36 10.72
N ASN A 80 -17.05 -25.62 11.11
CA ASN A 80 -18.33 -26.28 11.31
C ASN A 80 -19.13 -25.63 12.44
N SER A 81 -18.46 -25.29 13.55
CA SER A 81 -19.06 -24.54 14.65
C SER A 81 -19.51 -23.14 14.23
N TYR A 82 -18.70 -22.42 13.43
CA TYR A 82 -19.05 -21.13 12.86
C TYR A 82 -20.34 -21.23 12.02
N LEU A 83 -20.39 -22.18 11.08
CA LEU A 83 -21.52 -22.38 10.17
C LEU A 83 -22.80 -22.84 10.88
N LYS A 84 -22.70 -23.46 12.06
CA LYS A 84 -23.83 -23.95 12.86
C LYS A 84 -24.18 -23.03 14.04
N ALA A 85 -23.49 -21.91 14.20
CA ALA A 85 -23.74 -21.02 15.31
C ALA A 85 -25.17 -20.45 15.25
N GLU A 86 -25.95 -20.66 16.31
CA GLU A 86 -27.34 -20.16 16.38
C GLU A 86 -27.41 -18.67 16.75
N SER A 87 -26.30 -18.07 17.17
CA SER A 87 -26.19 -16.65 17.52
C SER A 87 -24.96 -16.01 16.89
N GLN A 88 -25.07 -14.71 16.61
CA GLN A 88 -23.96 -13.90 16.10
C GLN A 88 -22.77 -13.94 17.06
N GLU A 89 -23.01 -13.85 18.37
CA GLU A 89 -21.97 -13.91 19.41
C GLU A 89 -21.15 -15.20 19.32
N ASN A 90 -21.82 -16.35 19.17
CA ASN A 90 -21.13 -17.63 19.01
C ASN A 90 -20.34 -17.70 17.70
N SER A 91 -20.90 -17.19 16.60
CA SER A 91 -20.21 -17.17 15.31
C SER A 91 -18.92 -16.34 15.36
N VAL A 92 -18.95 -15.18 16.04
CA VAL A 92 -17.80 -14.29 16.22
C VAL A 92 -16.67 -14.99 16.98
N ILE A 93 -16.97 -15.74 18.04
CA ILE A 93 -15.96 -16.48 18.82
C ILE A 93 -15.22 -17.50 17.94
N PHE A 94 -15.95 -18.22 17.08
CA PHE A 94 -15.34 -19.21 16.19
C PHE A 94 -14.53 -18.56 15.07
N ALA A 95 -15.02 -17.45 14.51
CA ALA A 95 -14.26 -16.66 13.55
C ALA A 95 -12.98 -16.09 14.17
N ASP A 96 -13.04 -15.57 15.40
CA ASP A 96 -11.87 -15.04 16.10
C ASP A 96 -10.81 -16.12 16.37
N SER A 97 -11.25 -17.32 16.74
CA SER A 97 -10.37 -18.48 16.89
C SER A 97 -9.69 -18.87 15.57
N LEU A 98 -10.41 -18.77 14.44
CA LEU A 98 -9.85 -19.03 13.12
C LEU A 98 -8.85 -17.93 12.73
N ALA A 99 -9.18 -16.67 12.97
CA ALA A 99 -8.27 -15.53 12.74
C ALA A 99 -6.93 -15.74 13.45
N ALA A 100 -6.95 -16.06 14.75
CA ALA A 100 -5.74 -16.31 15.54
C ALA A 100 -4.88 -17.43 14.94
N ILE A 101 -5.49 -18.57 14.59
CA ILE A 101 -4.75 -19.69 13.97
C ILE A 101 -4.11 -19.25 12.64
N PHE A 102 -4.81 -18.48 11.80
CA PHE A 102 -4.25 -18.05 10.53
C PHE A 102 -3.17 -16.98 10.69
N THR A 103 -3.27 -16.11 11.68
CA THR A 103 -2.21 -15.16 12.04
C THR A 103 -0.95 -15.92 12.46
N ASP A 104 -1.06 -16.90 13.36
CA ASP A 104 0.08 -17.72 13.82
C ASP A 104 0.75 -18.50 12.68
N LEU A 105 -0.03 -18.86 11.66
CA LEU A 105 0.44 -19.55 10.45
C LEU A 105 0.93 -18.60 9.34
N ASN A 106 0.97 -17.29 9.59
CA ASN A 106 1.28 -16.26 8.59
C ASN A 106 0.42 -16.38 7.32
N ARG A 107 -0.85 -16.75 7.47
CA ARG A 107 -1.86 -16.80 6.41
C ARG A 107 -2.73 -15.55 6.49
N PHE A 108 -2.09 -14.41 6.28
CA PHE A 108 -2.67 -13.08 6.55
C PHE A 108 -3.97 -12.80 5.80
N ASP A 109 -4.12 -13.29 4.58
CA ASP A 109 -5.37 -13.13 3.80
C ASP A 109 -6.57 -13.89 4.41
N SER A 110 -6.33 -15.07 4.99
CA SER A 110 -7.36 -15.83 5.70
C SER A 110 -7.59 -15.23 7.09
N ALA A 111 -6.52 -14.80 7.76
CA ALA A 111 -6.62 -14.09 9.03
C ALA A 111 -7.50 -12.84 8.89
N ALA A 112 -7.22 -11.98 7.90
CA ALA A 112 -8.00 -10.77 7.63
C ALA A 112 -9.48 -11.07 7.35
N LYS A 113 -9.79 -12.11 6.56
CA LYS A 113 -11.17 -12.56 6.33
C LYS A 113 -11.87 -12.95 7.64
N TYR A 114 -11.20 -13.69 8.53
CA TYR A 114 -11.81 -14.11 9.78
C TYR A 114 -11.89 -12.97 10.82
N ILE A 115 -10.97 -11.99 10.75
CA ILE A 115 -11.04 -10.74 11.52
C ILE A 115 -12.25 -9.91 11.07
N GLU A 116 -12.49 -9.79 9.76
CA GLU A 116 -13.69 -9.14 9.20
C GLU A 116 -14.98 -9.78 9.74
N LEU A 117 -14.98 -11.12 9.88
CA LEU A 117 -16.14 -11.87 10.39
C LEU A 117 -16.30 -11.81 11.91
N SER A 118 -15.24 -11.46 12.67
CA SER A 118 -15.25 -11.48 14.13
C SER A 118 -15.25 -10.09 14.78
N ARG A 119 -14.74 -9.06 14.09
CA ARG A 119 -14.57 -7.72 14.63
C ARG A 119 -15.55 -6.74 13.98
N GLN A 120 -15.86 -5.66 14.70
CA GLN A 120 -16.67 -4.54 14.19
C GLN A 120 -15.85 -3.27 13.96
N ASP A 121 -14.64 -3.22 14.51
CA ASP A 121 -13.75 -2.08 14.43
C ASP A 121 -13.13 -1.99 13.03
N ASN A 122 -13.49 -0.94 12.28
CA ASN A 122 -13.01 -0.72 10.92
C ASN A 122 -11.49 -0.56 10.84
N GLU A 123 -10.86 0.01 11.86
CA GLU A 123 -9.40 0.17 11.89
C GLU A 123 -8.70 -1.18 12.05
N VAL A 124 -9.20 -2.04 12.94
CA VAL A 124 -8.67 -3.40 13.11
C VAL A 124 -8.81 -4.21 11.83
N ILE A 125 -9.98 -4.17 11.18
CA ILE A 125 -10.23 -4.90 9.94
C ILE A 125 -9.36 -4.37 8.79
N GLY A 126 -9.33 -3.05 8.61
CA GLY A 126 -8.54 -2.40 7.56
C GLY A 126 -7.04 -2.65 7.70
N ASN A 127 -6.52 -2.64 8.94
CA ASN A 127 -5.14 -2.97 9.24
C ASN A 127 -4.79 -4.43 8.93
N ALA A 128 -5.69 -5.37 9.26
CA ALA A 128 -5.51 -6.78 8.92
C ALA A 128 -5.46 -7.02 7.40
N TYR A 129 -6.31 -6.33 6.63
CA TYR A 129 -6.24 -6.38 5.17
C TYR A 129 -4.98 -5.73 4.61
N TYR A 130 -4.50 -4.64 5.22
CA TYR A 130 -3.24 -4.01 4.82
C TYR A 130 -2.04 -4.93 5.05
N GLU A 131 -2.02 -5.64 6.18
CA GLU A 131 -1.02 -6.67 6.44
C GLU A 131 -1.11 -7.81 5.42
N ALA A 132 -2.31 -8.31 5.13
CA ALA A 132 -2.48 -9.31 4.08
C ALA A 132 -2.00 -8.82 2.70
N PHE A 133 -2.27 -7.55 2.38
CA PHE A 133 -1.82 -6.89 1.15
C PHE A 133 -0.30 -6.81 1.07
N SER A 134 0.40 -6.44 2.15
CA SER A 134 1.85 -6.28 2.17
C SER A 134 2.62 -7.60 1.97
N PHE A 135 1.98 -8.74 2.27
CA PHE A 135 2.52 -10.09 2.05
C PHE A 135 1.96 -10.79 0.80
N ALA A 136 1.10 -10.13 0.02
CA ALA A 136 0.52 -10.74 -1.17
C ALA A 136 1.55 -10.88 -2.29
N ALA A 137 1.90 -12.12 -2.64
CA ALA A 137 2.81 -12.41 -3.75
C ALA A 137 2.15 -12.36 -5.13
N ASP A 138 0.82 -12.44 -5.17
CA ASP A 138 0.01 -12.45 -6.40
C ASP A 138 -0.64 -11.08 -6.62
N VAL A 139 -0.53 -10.54 -7.83
CA VAL A 139 -1.00 -9.18 -8.16
C VAL A 139 -2.52 -9.06 -8.03
N ASP A 140 -3.27 -10.05 -8.49
CA ASP A 140 -4.73 -10.01 -8.39
C ASP A 140 -5.20 -10.08 -6.94
N LYS A 141 -4.54 -10.92 -6.13
CA LYS A 141 -4.77 -10.96 -4.69
C LYS A 141 -4.40 -9.65 -4.02
N ALA A 142 -3.24 -9.07 -4.33
CA ALA A 142 -2.83 -7.77 -3.81
C ALA A 142 -3.87 -6.69 -4.14
N ASN A 143 -4.36 -6.66 -5.38
CA ASN A 143 -5.41 -5.72 -5.80
C ASN A 143 -6.72 -5.89 -5.00
N ARG A 144 -7.17 -7.12 -4.79
CA ARG A 144 -8.37 -7.39 -3.97
C ARG A 144 -8.18 -6.97 -2.51
N LEU A 145 -7.04 -7.30 -1.91
CA LEU A 145 -6.74 -6.95 -0.52
C LEU A 145 -6.58 -5.43 -0.35
N ALA A 146 -5.94 -4.76 -1.31
CA ALA A 146 -5.84 -3.31 -1.36
C ALA A 146 -7.22 -2.63 -1.41
N LEU A 147 -8.17 -3.18 -2.18
CA LEU A 147 -9.55 -2.67 -2.20
C LEU A 147 -10.21 -2.79 -0.82
N LYS A 148 -10.07 -3.94 -0.15
CA LYS A 148 -10.59 -4.13 1.21
C LYS A 148 -9.92 -3.22 2.24
N THR A 149 -8.59 -3.04 2.18
CA THR A 149 -7.88 -2.05 3.01
C THR A 149 -8.48 -0.67 2.85
N ARG A 150 -8.66 -0.22 1.61
CA ARG A 150 -9.24 1.11 1.34
C ARG A 150 -10.68 1.21 1.80
N GLU A 151 -11.50 0.19 1.60
CA GLU A 151 -12.89 0.16 2.04
C GLU A 151 -13.02 0.41 3.55
N TYR A 152 -12.26 -0.33 4.35
CA TYR A 152 -12.34 -0.24 5.81
C TYR A 152 -11.64 1.00 6.36
N LEU A 153 -10.45 1.33 5.88
CA LEU A 153 -9.72 2.51 6.36
C LEU A 153 -10.36 3.83 5.89
N GLN A 154 -11.12 3.82 4.79
CA GLN A 154 -11.90 5.00 4.41
C GLN A 154 -13.01 5.30 5.43
N LYS A 155 -13.67 4.27 5.97
CA LYS A 155 -14.66 4.44 7.07
C LYS A 155 -14.00 5.01 8.32
N VAL A 156 -12.75 4.62 8.62
CA VAL A 156 -11.97 5.22 9.72
C VAL A 156 -11.73 6.71 9.47
N LEU A 157 -11.37 7.10 8.24
CA LEU A 157 -11.15 8.50 7.90
C LEU A 157 -12.44 9.35 7.85
N GLU A 158 -13.61 8.74 7.64
CA GLU A 158 -14.89 9.42 7.77
C GLU A 158 -15.17 9.84 9.22
N GLU A 159 -14.74 9.03 10.19
CA GLU A 159 -14.88 9.31 11.62
C GLU A 159 -13.72 10.14 12.19
N SER A 160 -12.50 9.91 11.69
CA SER A 160 -11.26 10.55 12.15
C SER A 160 -10.39 10.97 10.94
N PRO A 161 -10.69 12.12 10.31
CA PRO A 161 -10.00 12.59 9.10
C PRO A 161 -8.50 12.88 9.30
N ASP A 162 -8.04 12.99 10.54
CA ASP A 162 -6.66 13.24 10.96
C ASP A 162 -5.90 11.94 11.30
N ASN A 163 -6.49 10.75 11.10
CA ASN A 163 -5.78 9.49 11.29
C ASN A 163 -4.74 9.27 10.17
N ASN A 164 -3.53 9.79 10.40
CA ASN A 164 -2.43 9.69 9.45
C ASN A 164 -1.96 8.26 9.21
N SER A 165 -2.08 7.35 10.18
CA SER A 165 -1.75 5.93 9.95
C SER A 165 -2.68 5.31 8.90
N ALA A 166 -3.99 5.60 8.97
CA ALA A 166 -4.96 5.15 7.97
C ALA A 166 -4.69 5.79 6.59
N LYS A 167 -4.40 7.11 6.54
CA LYS A 167 -4.01 7.79 5.28
C LYS A 167 -2.78 7.14 4.63
N ILE A 168 -1.73 6.87 5.41
CA ILE A 168 -0.49 6.25 4.92
C ILE A 168 -0.75 4.85 4.36
N LYS A 169 -1.50 4.01 5.07
CA LYS A 169 -1.83 2.65 4.60
C LYS A 169 -2.62 2.68 3.30
N ILE A 170 -3.63 3.55 3.19
CA ILE A 170 -4.36 3.77 1.93
C ILE A 170 -3.39 4.23 0.83
N ALA A 171 -2.52 5.20 1.13
CA ALA A 171 -1.54 5.72 0.17
C ALA A 171 -0.64 4.61 -0.38
N MET A 172 -0.14 3.72 0.49
CA MET A 172 0.69 2.58 0.09
C MET A 172 -0.05 1.59 -0.80
N THR A 173 -1.37 1.40 -0.62
CA THR A 173 -2.15 0.60 -1.57
C THR A 173 -2.27 1.24 -2.96
N TYR A 174 -2.20 2.57 -3.07
CA TYR A 174 -2.16 3.25 -4.37
C TYR A 174 -0.77 3.22 -4.99
N VAL A 175 0.29 3.31 -4.19
CA VAL A 175 1.69 3.19 -4.63
C VAL A 175 1.92 1.89 -5.41
N SER A 176 1.33 0.77 -4.99
CA SER A 176 1.43 -0.52 -5.68
C SER A 176 0.35 -0.75 -6.74
N SER A 177 -0.39 0.28 -7.14
CA SER A 177 -1.46 0.19 -8.14
C SER A 177 -1.07 0.87 -9.45
N ASP A 178 -1.97 0.88 -10.43
CA ASP A 178 -1.82 1.66 -11.67
C ASP A 178 -1.76 3.19 -11.44
N ASN A 179 -2.09 3.66 -10.23
CA ASN A 179 -2.11 5.08 -9.87
C ASN A 179 -1.14 5.43 -8.73
N PRO A 180 0.18 5.18 -8.87
CA PRO A 180 1.15 5.38 -7.80
C PRO A 180 1.25 6.83 -7.35
N MET A 181 1.01 7.78 -8.26
CA MET A 181 1.09 9.19 -7.94
C MET A 181 0.07 9.65 -6.90
N ARG A 182 -1.12 9.03 -6.88
CA ARG A 182 -2.12 9.33 -5.85
C ARG A 182 -1.62 9.00 -4.46
N GLY A 183 -0.97 7.83 -4.31
CA GLY A 183 -0.36 7.44 -3.04
C GLY A 183 0.76 8.37 -2.61
N ILE A 184 1.64 8.75 -3.54
CA ILE A 184 2.71 9.71 -3.25
C ILE A 184 2.14 11.06 -2.80
N SER A 185 1.11 11.59 -3.47
CA SER A 185 0.43 12.82 -3.06
C SER A 185 -0.13 12.73 -1.64
N MET A 186 -0.81 11.62 -1.30
CA MET A 186 -1.34 11.41 0.05
C MET A 186 -0.23 11.36 1.11
N LEU A 187 0.91 10.71 0.83
CA LEU A 187 2.06 10.73 1.75
C LEU A 187 2.66 12.13 1.92
N LEU A 188 2.65 12.94 0.85
CA LEU A 188 3.10 14.33 0.89
C LEU A 188 2.17 15.20 1.75
N GLU A 189 0.85 15.00 1.66
CA GLU A 189 -0.14 15.67 2.51
C GLU A 189 0.10 15.33 4.00
N VAL A 190 0.38 14.05 4.31
CA VAL A 190 0.69 13.65 5.69
C VAL A 190 1.91 14.36 6.24
N ILE A 191 2.99 14.53 5.47
CA ILE A 191 4.17 15.27 5.95
C ILE A 191 4.01 16.80 5.90
N GLU A 192 3.02 17.31 5.18
CA GLU A 192 2.64 18.73 5.25
C GLU A 192 1.92 19.03 6.57
N GLU A 193 1.05 18.12 7.01
CA GLU A 193 0.36 18.18 8.32
C GLU A 193 1.31 17.83 9.49
N GLU A 194 2.12 16.78 9.34
CA GLU A 194 3.06 16.28 10.34
C GLU A 194 4.46 16.08 9.73
N PRO A 195 5.30 17.13 9.69
CA PRO A 195 6.63 17.09 9.06
C PRO A 195 7.59 16.03 9.59
N ASN A 196 7.34 15.53 10.80
CA ASN A 196 8.16 14.53 11.49
C ASN A 196 7.50 13.14 11.53
N ASN A 197 6.43 12.90 10.76
CA ASN A 197 5.78 11.59 10.73
C ASN A 197 6.74 10.52 10.20
N GLU A 198 7.24 9.66 11.10
CA GLU A 198 8.30 8.69 10.79
C GLU A 198 7.90 7.72 9.67
N GLU A 199 6.66 7.23 9.69
CA GLU A 199 6.16 6.25 8.72
C GLU A 199 6.05 6.87 7.31
N ALA A 200 5.51 8.09 7.20
CA ALA A 200 5.40 8.79 5.93
C ALA A 200 6.79 9.19 5.37
N LEU A 201 7.68 9.69 6.22
CA LEU A 201 9.07 10.02 5.85
C LEU A 201 9.81 8.78 5.37
N PHE A 202 9.66 7.65 6.06
CA PHE A 202 10.28 6.38 5.67
C PHE A 202 9.76 5.93 4.30
N ASN A 203 8.43 5.86 4.13
CA ASN A 203 7.82 5.43 2.87
C ASN A 203 8.22 6.33 1.69
N LEU A 204 8.18 7.66 1.84
CA LEU A 204 8.65 8.59 0.82
C LEU A 204 10.16 8.46 0.55
N GLY A 205 10.96 8.17 1.58
CA GLY A 205 12.39 7.89 1.46
C GLY A 205 12.64 6.65 0.59
N ILE A 206 11.97 5.53 0.87
CA ILE A 206 12.05 4.30 0.07
C ILE A 206 11.63 4.55 -1.38
N LEU A 207 10.52 5.25 -1.60
CA LEU A 207 10.05 5.59 -2.94
C LEU A 207 11.04 6.50 -3.69
N SER A 208 11.72 7.39 -2.98
CA SER A 208 12.79 8.22 -3.52
C SER A 208 14.00 7.37 -3.92
N VAL A 209 14.38 6.36 -3.12
CA VAL A 209 15.44 5.40 -3.49
C VAL A 209 15.07 4.63 -4.75
N GLN A 210 13.85 4.08 -4.82
CA GLN A 210 13.38 3.28 -5.96
C GLN A 210 13.33 4.09 -7.26
N SER A 211 13.00 5.38 -7.17
CA SER A 211 12.95 6.30 -8.32
C SER A 211 14.28 6.97 -8.64
N GLY A 212 15.37 6.64 -7.92
CA GLY A 212 16.70 7.21 -8.13
C GLY A 212 16.86 8.65 -7.63
N GLN A 213 15.90 9.17 -6.88
CA GLN A 213 15.93 10.50 -6.26
C GLN A 213 16.71 10.46 -4.94
N TYR A 214 17.98 10.07 -5.01
CA TYR A 214 18.80 9.78 -3.82
C TYR A 214 18.97 10.97 -2.88
N ASP A 215 19.07 12.19 -3.40
CA ASP A 215 19.18 13.39 -2.56
C ASP A 215 17.90 13.60 -1.71
N LYS A 216 16.72 13.42 -2.31
CA LYS A 216 15.44 13.47 -1.57
C LYS A 216 15.33 12.35 -0.55
N ALA A 217 15.81 11.15 -0.89
CA ALA A 217 15.83 10.04 0.05
C ALA A 217 16.69 10.38 1.27
N ILE A 218 17.87 10.95 1.06
CA ILE A 218 18.78 11.42 2.12
C ILE A 218 18.07 12.44 3.01
N ASP A 219 17.49 13.51 2.45
CA ASP A 219 16.81 14.55 3.24
C ASP A 219 15.68 13.97 4.11
N ARG A 220 14.91 13.02 3.57
CA ARG A 220 13.80 12.36 4.27
C ARG A 220 14.30 11.47 5.41
N PHE A 221 15.33 10.67 5.17
CA PHE A 221 15.93 9.83 6.21
C PHE A 221 16.69 10.65 7.25
N GLU A 222 17.34 11.76 6.89
CA GLU A 222 17.95 12.69 7.84
C GLU A 222 16.90 13.28 8.78
N THR A 223 15.75 13.71 8.23
CA THR A 223 14.63 14.23 9.03
C THR A 223 14.12 13.16 10.00
N LEU A 224 13.89 11.93 9.51
CA LEU A 224 13.45 10.81 10.34
C LEU A 224 14.47 10.50 11.46
N LEU A 225 15.75 10.35 11.11
CA LEU A 225 16.82 10.01 12.05
C LEU A 225 17.12 11.12 13.06
N SER A 226 16.72 12.37 12.78
CA SER A 226 16.78 13.44 13.77
C SER A 226 15.83 13.21 14.96
N GLN A 227 14.72 12.50 14.74
CA GLN A 227 13.73 12.16 15.76
C GLN A 227 13.97 10.77 16.34
N ASN A 228 14.35 9.82 15.48
CA ASN A 228 14.61 8.43 15.85
C ASN A 228 16.00 7.99 15.38
N PRO A 229 17.07 8.36 16.13
CA PRO A 229 18.45 8.06 15.75
C PRO A 229 18.77 6.56 15.74
N ASP A 230 17.93 5.70 16.31
CA ASP A 230 18.19 4.25 16.40
C ASP A 230 17.48 3.45 15.31
N ASN A 231 16.77 4.11 14.38
CA ASN A 231 16.12 3.44 13.26
C ASN A 231 17.14 2.88 12.25
N MET A 232 17.53 1.62 12.46
CA MET A 232 18.54 0.93 11.65
C MET A 232 18.13 0.80 10.17
N GLN A 233 16.84 0.64 9.88
CA GLN A 233 16.35 0.56 8.50
C GLN A 233 16.55 1.91 7.79
N ALA A 234 16.16 3.03 8.43
CA ALA A 234 16.38 4.35 7.87
C ALA A 234 17.87 4.66 7.67
N LYS A 235 18.74 4.29 8.63
CA LYS A 235 20.20 4.39 8.45
C LYS A 235 20.69 3.59 7.24
N PHE A 236 20.22 2.35 7.09
CA PHE A 236 20.61 1.49 5.98
C PHE A 236 20.21 2.10 4.63
N TYR A 237 18.96 2.57 4.49
CA TYR A 237 18.50 3.18 3.25
C TYR A 237 19.13 4.56 2.98
N MET A 238 19.46 5.33 4.02
CA MET A 238 20.26 6.54 3.88
C MET A 238 21.67 6.22 3.37
N ALA A 239 22.34 5.20 3.93
CA ALA A 239 23.66 4.76 3.49
C ALA A 239 23.64 4.29 2.02
N LEU A 240 22.60 3.55 1.64
CA LEU A 240 22.37 3.15 0.25
C LEU A 240 22.19 4.37 -0.66
N SER A 241 21.43 5.36 -0.24
CA SER A 241 21.21 6.61 -0.98
C SER A 241 22.50 7.43 -1.14
N LEU A 242 23.30 7.52 -0.08
CA LEU A 242 24.62 8.16 -0.10
C LEU A 242 25.57 7.47 -1.06
N MET A 243 25.60 6.13 -1.06
CA MET A 243 26.43 5.38 -1.99
C MET A 243 26.03 5.66 -3.45
N ASN A 244 24.74 5.60 -3.76
CA ASN A 244 24.24 5.77 -5.13
C ASN A 244 24.30 7.22 -5.62
N SER A 245 24.27 8.22 -4.73
CA SER A 245 24.54 9.63 -5.04
C SER A 245 26.04 9.95 -5.17
N GLY A 246 26.93 8.98 -4.97
CA GLY A 246 28.39 9.13 -5.07
C GLY A 246 29.08 9.62 -3.79
N GLN A 247 28.33 9.85 -2.72
CA GLN A 247 28.84 10.23 -1.39
C GLN A 247 29.39 9.00 -0.62
N LYS A 248 30.29 8.26 -1.26
CA LYS A 248 30.82 6.96 -0.79
C LYS A 248 31.44 7.00 0.61
N ALA A 249 32.15 8.08 0.96
CA ALA A 249 32.79 8.23 2.26
C ALA A 249 31.74 8.22 3.40
N LYS A 250 30.69 9.04 3.27
CA LYS A 250 29.59 9.10 4.24
C LYS A 250 28.81 7.78 4.30
N ALA A 251 28.58 7.14 3.14
CA ALA A 251 27.95 5.83 3.10
C ALA A 251 28.74 4.78 3.89
N LYS A 252 30.06 4.76 3.74
CA LYS A 252 30.97 3.85 4.46
C LYS A 252 30.93 4.09 5.98
N GLU A 253 30.91 5.34 6.41
CA GLU A 253 30.77 5.70 7.83
C GLU A 253 29.46 5.13 8.40
N LEU A 254 28.33 5.38 7.74
CA LEU A 254 27.03 4.94 8.22
C LEU A 254 26.85 3.42 8.20
N PHE A 255 27.36 2.74 7.16
CA PHE A 255 27.41 1.27 7.15
C PHE A 255 28.29 0.70 8.27
N THR A 256 29.41 1.35 8.56
CA THR A 256 30.28 0.93 9.68
C THR A 256 29.60 1.13 11.02
N GLU A 257 28.85 2.22 11.19
CA GLU A 257 28.03 2.44 12.38
C GLU A 257 27.01 1.31 12.56
N ILE A 258 26.19 1.02 11.53
CA ILE A 258 25.22 -0.08 11.57
C ILE A 258 25.88 -1.41 11.93
N LYS A 259 27.06 -1.70 11.35
CA LYS A 259 27.82 -2.92 11.65
C LYS A 259 28.22 -3.04 13.13
N ASN A 260 28.50 -1.91 13.78
CA ASN A 260 28.96 -1.88 15.16
C ASN A 260 27.81 -1.85 16.17
N THR A 261 26.61 -1.41 15.76
CA THR A 261 25.48 -1.18 16.67
C THR A 261 24.32 -2.15 16.49
N SER A 262 24.18 -2.80 15.33
CA SER A 262 23.10 -3.77 15.06
C SER A 262 23.44 -5.17 15.54
N ASN A 263 22.43 -5.91 16.02
CA ASN A 263 22.49 -7.34 16.30
C ASN A 263 21.72 -8.19 15.27
N ASP A 264 21.13 -7.56 14.25
CA ASP A 264 20.39 -8.26 13.20
C ASP A 264 21.35 -8.87 12.17
N GLU A 265 21.50 -10.19 12.20
CA GLU A 265 22.41 -10.94 11.31
C GLU A 265 22.12 -10.71 9.83
N GLN A 266 20.85 -10.59 9.42
CA GLN A 266 20.49 -10.39 8.01
C GLN A 266 20.90 -8.99 7.55
N LEU A 267 20.63 -7.99 8.37
CA LEU A 267 21.08 -6.62 8.11
C LEU A 267 22.61 -6.54 8.05
N LEU A 268 23.31 -7.17 8.98
CA LEU A 268 24.78 -7.18 9.03
C LEU A 268 25.38 -7.82 7.78
N ALA A 269 24.83 -8.93 7.30
CA ALA A 269 25.27 -9.58 6.07
C ALA A 269 25.08 -8.67 4.85
N ALA A 270 23.95 -7.96 4.76
CA ALA A 270 23.70 -6.99 3.69
C ALA A 270 24.72 -5.83 3.75
N VAL A 271 24.91 -5.23 4.93
CA VAL A 271 25.87 -4.14 5.17
C VAL A 271 27.29 -4.54 4.77
N GLU A 272 27.73 -5.75 5.11
CA GLU A 272 29.06 -6.25 4.77
C GLU A 272 29.26 -6.36 3.24
N SER A 273 28.24 -6.80 2.51
CA SER A 273 28.28 -6.83 1.05
C SER A 273 28.50 -5.43 0.46
N TYR A 274 27.85 -4.41 0.99
CA TYR A 274 28.01 -3.03 0.50
C TYR A 274 29.36 -2.42 0.88
N LEU A 275 29.86 -2.68 2.10
CA LEU A 275 31.17 -2.21 2.53
C LEU A 275 32.31 -2.76 1.66
N ASN A 276 32.21 -4.00 1.19
CA ASN A 276 33.20 -4.60 0.31
C ASN A 276 33.22 -3.99 -1.10
N GLY A 277 32.12 -3.36 -1.51
CA GLY A 277 31.99 -2.67 -2.81
C GLY A 277 32.39 -1.20 -2.82
N LEU A 278 32.70 -0.62 -1.64
CA LEU A 278 33.03 0.79 -1.43
C LEU A 278 34.54 1.05 -1.28
#